data_AF-A0A6A5Y1E6-F1
#
_entry.id   AF-A0A6A5Y1E6-F1
#
_cell.length_a   1.000
_cell.length_b   1.000
_cell.length_c   1.000
_cell.angle_alpha   90.00
_cell.angle_beta   90.00
_cell.angle_gamma   90.00
#
_symmetry.space_group_name_H-M   'P 1'
#
loop_
_entity.id
_entity.type
_entity.pdbx_description
1 polymer ?
#
loop_
_entity_poly.entity_id
_entity_poly.type
_entity_poly.pdbx_seq_one_letter_code
_entity_poly.pdbx_strand_id
1 'polypeptide(L)'
;MDLTPILNKALASHNSRIVEPHVFRVQDLDEFLKEAYQIRARIVELHTYLRGIRQSYLSTAHPPRRKQVSRSLNGSAAAGVDKDTKYLTDAQRQQIDADAKDLLRDINYAVKNLSDAEQVRQETQKRIANKKRAGPGFSFVGRWAAGGAVTAKSPEELLEEAKAKTLQVHRESIIWYLQRQMEECGRFQSSMMEIRLKREVEKSKSVLYKARGTMPSSSNFQDLDGGSEKDYRGTTTYQQDTESKAVEAQLDPEQLQLFAQENQDMLKHYEDSLDQVRQTEKSLVEIAELQTTLANNLSMQAAHIEQLVEDSFNTTENVGTGNKELKKATERKSTARMVFYGTVAFCSTLVLWDLFI
;
A
#
# COMPACT_ATOMS: atom_id res chain seq x y z
N MET A 1 2.36 29.13 13.45
CA MET A 1 2.79 30.51 13.17
C MET A 1 4.25 30.44 12.75
N ASP A 2 4.61 31.08 11.64
CA ASP A 2 5.99 31.14 11.19
C ASP A 2 6.76 32.24 11.95
N LEU A 3 7.67 31.83 12.83
CA LEU A 3 8.47 32.71 13.69
C LEU A 3 9.80 33.14 13.04
N THR A 4 10.15 32.56 11.90
CA THR A 4 11.37 32.81 11.14
C THR A 4 11.63 34.31 10.87
N PRO A 5 10.64 35.16 10.50
CA PRO A 5 10.91 36.58 10.28
C PRO A 5 11.22 37.35 11.57
N ILE A 6 10.64 36.97 12.70
CA ILE A 6 10.91 37.59 14.01
C ILE A 6 12.29 37.17 14.50
N LEU A 7 12.61 35.88 14.38
CA LEU A 7 13.93 35.34 14.71
C LEU A 7 15.03 35.99 13.87
N ASN A 8 14.80 36.17 12.57
CA ASN A 8 15.76 36.79 11.67
C ASN A 8 16.02 38.27 11.98
N LYS A 9 15.00 39.01 12.46
CA LYS A 9 15.19 40.37 12.98
C LYS A 9 16.06 40.38 14.24
N ALA A 10 15.85 39.45 15.17
CA ALA A 10 16.67 39.32 16.36
C ALA A 10 18.12 38.93 16.02
N LEU A 11 18.31 37.97 15.11
CA LEU A 11 19.63 37.55 14.64
C LEU A 11 20.38 38.69 13.94
N ALA A 12 19.69 39.49 13.12
CA ALA A 12 20.26 40.68 12.49
C ALA A 12 20.70 41.72 13.53
N SER A 13 19.92 41.93 14.60
CA SER A 13 20.30 42.84 15.69
C SER A 13 21.53 42.38 16.48
N HIS A 14 21.84 41.08 16.44
CA HIS A 14 23.00 40.48 17.09
C HIS A 14 24.14 40.15 16.10
N ASN A 15 24.16 40.74 14.89
CA ASN A 15 25.15 40.47 13.83
C ASN A 15 25.35 38.97 13.54
N SER A 16 24.29 38.18 13.69
CA SER A 16 24.29 36.72 13.49
C SER A 16 23.71 36.35 12.14
N ARG A 17 24.09 35.17 11.62
CA ARG A 17 23.62 34.67 10.33
C ARG A 17 22.10 34.46 10.35
N ILE A 18 21.43 34.98 9.33
CA ILE A 18 19.97 34.86 9.13
C ILE A 18 19.62 33.40 8.85
N VAL A 19 18.50 32.92 9.36
CA VAL A 19 17.94 31.61 9.03
C VAL A 19 17.33 31.67 7.64
N GLU A 20 17.94 30.96 6.69
CA GLU A 20 17.39 30.75 5.35
C GLU A 20 16.31 29.64 5.41
N PRO A 21 15.24 29.75 4.59
CA PRO A 21 14.25 28.69 4.51
C PRO A 21 14.89 27.41 4.00
N HIS A 22 14.72 26.32 4.74
CA HIS A 22 15.22 25.01 4.33
C HIS A 22 14.50 24.56 3.06
N VAL A 23 15.24 24.44 1.95
CA VAL A 23 14.71 23.92 0.69
C VAL A 23 14.76 22.38 0.75
N PHE A 24 13.59 21.77 0.93
CA PHE A 24 13.49 20.32 0.92
C PHE A 24 13.73 19.77 -0.50
N ARG A 25 14.76 18.94 -0.67
CA ARG A 25 15.05 18.24 -1.93
C ARG A 25 15.21 16.76 -1.66
N VAL A 26 14.47 15.93 -2.40
CA VAL A 26 14.55 14.46 -2.29
C VAL A 26 15.95 13.94 -2.65
N GLN A 27 16.68 14.67 -3.50
CA GLN A 27 18.05 14.34 -3.92
C GLN A 27 19.06 14.39 -2.77
N ASP A 28 18.78 15.16 -1.73
CA ASP A 28 19.67 15.34 -0.57
C ASP A 28 19.41 14.29 0.52
N LEU A 29 18.39 13.44 0.34
CA LEU A 29 18.05 12.38 1.29
C LEU A 29 18.95 11.15 1.14
N ASP A 30 18.90 10.28 2.15
CA ASP A 30 19.53 8.97 2.07
C ASP A 30 18.84 8.08 1.02
N GLU A 31 19.51 7.00 0.63
CA GLU A 31 19.04 6.10 -0.43
C GLU A 31 17.71 5.42 -0.06
N PHE A 32 17.56 5.03 1.21
CA PHE A 32 16.32 4.48 1.74
C PHE A 32 15.12 5.44 1.54
N LEU A 33 15.27 6.71 1.92
CA LEU A 33 14.19 7.69 1.79
C LEU A 33 13.93 8.01 0.32
N LYS A 34 14.96 8.10 -0.53
CA LYS A 34 14.79 8.28 -1.97
C LYS A 34 13.92 7.18 -2.56
N GLU A 35 14.22 5.92 -2.27
CA GLU A 35 13.42 4.78 -2.70
C GLU A 35 11.99 4.85 -2.15
N ALA A 36 11.82 5.16 -0.85
CA ALA A 36 10.51 5.32 -0.24
C ALA A 36 9.65 6.40 -0.92
N TYR A 37 10.25 7.54 -1.28
CA TYR A 37 9.56 8.60 -2.03
C TYR A 37 9.20 8.17 -3.45
N GLN A 38 10.06 7.40 -4.12
CA GLN A 38 9.76 6.85 -5.45
C GLN A 38 8.59 5.86 -5.38
N ILE A 39 8.59 4.95 -4.40
CA ILE A 39 7.49 4.00 -4.18
C ILE A 39 6.19 4.75 -3.91
N ARG A 40 6.22 5.76 -3.03
CA ARG A 40 5.07 6.60 -2.74
C ARG A 40 4.54 7.29 -4.01
N ALA A 41 5.42 7.82 -4.86
CA ALA A 41 5.03 8.45 -6.10
C ALA A 41 4.28 7.48 -7.02
N ARG A 42 4.78 6.24 -7.18
CA ARG A 42 4.10 5.19 -7.96
C ARG A 42 2.72 4.82 -7.39
N ILE A 43 2.60 4.70 -6.05
CA ILE A 43 1.31 4.44 -5.40
C ILE A 43 0.32 5.57 -5.68
N VAL A 44 0.74 6.82 -5.52
CA VAL A 44 -0.10 8.00 -5.75
C VAL A 44 -0.52 8.11 -7.21
N GLU A 45 0.40 7.85 -8.13
CA GLU A 45 0.13 7.84 -9.57
C GLU A 45 -0.94 6.79 -9.92
N LEU A 46 -0.76 5.53 -9.48
CA LEU A 46 -1.74 4.47 -9.68
C LEU A 46 -3.09 4.82 -9.06
N HIS A 47 -3.11 5.31 -7.83
CA HIS A 47 -4.36 5.67 -7.15
C HIS A 47 -5.10 6.80 -7.87
N THR A 48 -4.37 7.81 -8.34
CA THR A 48 -4.94 8.94 -9.08
C THR A 48 -5.47 8.48 -10.43
N TYR A 49 -4.73 7.64 -11.13
CA TYR A 49 -5.15 7.03 -12.39
C TYR A 49 -6.44 6.23 -12.22
N LEU A 50 -6.49 5.29 -11.26
CA LEU A 50 -7.67 4.47 -10.99
C LEU A 50 -8.89 5.32 -10.62
N ARG A 51 -8.70 6.38 -9.83
CA ARG A 51 -9.79 7.34 -9.53
C ARG A 51 -10.28 8.07 -10.78
N GLY A 52 -9.37 8.50 -11.65
CA GLY A 52 -9.69 9.20 -12.88
C GLY A 52 -10.53 8.35 -13.83
N ILE A 53 -10.17 7.08 -14.00
CA ILE A 53 -10.86 6.15 -14.91
C ILE A 53 -12.09 5.47 -14.29
N ARG A 54 -12.35 5.63 -12.98
CA ARG A 54 -13.44 4.91 -12.29
C ARG A 54 -14.78 5.04 -13.00
N GLN A 55 -15.13 6.24 -13.43
CA GLN A 55 -16.43 6.48 -14.06
C GLN A 55 -16.55 5.82 -15.44
N SER A 56 -15.52 5.94 -16.29
CA SER A 56 -15.51 5.32 -17.62
C SER A 56 -15.39 3.80 -17.55
N TYR A 57 -14.64 3.28 -16.58
CA TYR A 57 -14.46 1.84 -16.32
C TYR A 57 -15.77 1.18 -15.87
N LEU A 58 -16.49 1.85 -14.97
CA LEU A 58 -17.78 1.38 -14.46
C LEU A 58 -18.94 1.67 -15.41
N SER A 59 -18.76 2.45 -16.48
CA SER A 59 -19.84 2.74 -17.41
C SER A 59 -20.19 1.50 -18.24
N THR A 60 -21.45 1.09 -18.31
CA THR A 60 -21.93 0.05 -19.25
C THR A 60 -22.47 0.65 -20.55
N ALA A 61 -22.40 1.98 -20.70
CA ALA A 61 -22.91 2.65 -21.89
C ALA A 61 -22.03 2.33 -23.09
N HIS A 62 -22.66 1.96 -24.21
CA HIS A 62 -21.97 1.83 -25.48
C HIS A 62 -21.61 3.22 -26.03
N PRO A 63 -20.50 3.36 -26.77
CA PRO A 63 -20.20 4.59 -27.48
C PRO A 63 -21.40 4.95 -28.37
N PRO A 64 -21.84 6.23 -28.39
CA PRO A 64 -22.97 6.63 -29.20
C PRO A 64 -22.68 6.26 -30.65
N ARG A 65 -23.55 5.45 -31.25
CA ARG A 65 -23.48 5.04 -32.66
C ARG A 65 -23.88 6.21 -33.57
N ARG A 66 -23.22 7.36 -33.43
CA ARG A 66 -23.48 8.53 -34.25
C ARG A 66 -22.54 8.47 -35.45
N LYS A 67 -23.04 7.94 -36.57
CA LYS A 67 -22.50 8.28 -37.89
C LYS A 67 -22.65 9.80 -38.04
N GLN A 68 -21.60 10.55 -37.72
CA GLN A 68 -21.55 11.96 -38.09
C GLN A 68 -21.43 12.03 -39.60
N VAL A 69 -22.56 12.19 -40.28
CA VAL A 69 -22.60 13.02 -41.49
C VAL A 69 -22.49 14.46 -40.98
N SER A 70 -21.29 14.89 -40.62
CA SER A 70 -21.01 16.30 -40.33
C SER A 70 -20.89 17.01 -41.68
N ARG A 71 -22.01 17.60 -42.10
CA ARG A 71 -22.04 18.64 -43.11
C ARG A 71 -21.17 19.79 -42.56
N SER A 72 -19.98 19.95 -43.13
CA SER A 72 -19.07 21.05 -42.84
C SER A 72 -19.77 22.37 -43.14
N LEU A 73 -20.00 23.18 -42.11
CA LEU A 73 -20.11 24.63 -42.26
C LEU A 73 -19.68 25.31 -40.96
N ASN A 74 -18.53 25.98 -41.05
CA ASN A 74 -18.05 27.10 -40.25
C ASN A 74 -17.72 26.90 -38.75
N GLY A 75 -16.43 27.09 -38.47
CA GLY A 75 -15.99 27.95 -37.36
C GLY A 75 -15.40 27.23 -36.15
N SER A 76 -14.16 27.61 -35.81
CA SER A 76 -13.42 27.36 -34.55
C SER A 76 -12.93 25.92 -34.29
N ALA A 77 -11.78 25.61 -34.89
CA ALA A 77 -10.94 24.47 -34.55
C ALA A 77 -10.17 24.72 -33.24
N ALA A 78 -10.78 24.43 -32.09
CA ALA A 78 -10.09 24.26 -30.80
C ALA A 78 -10.99 23.59 -29.73
N ALA A 79 -11.59 22.42 -30.01
CA ALA A 79 -12.37 21.69 -29.00
C ALA A 79 -12.55 20.18 -29.30
N GLY A 80 -11.55 19.53 -29.89
CA GLY A 80 -11.73 18.21 -30.51
C GLY A 80 -11.04 17.00 -29.88
N VAL A 81 -10.35 17.11 -28.74
CA VAL A 81 -9.50 16.01 -28.23
C VAL A 81 -10.07 15.29 -26.98
N ASP A 82 -11.03 15.85 -26.25
CA ASP A 82 -11.34 15.37 -24.89
C ASP A 82 -12.66 14.57 -24.69
N LYS A 83 -13.35 14.15 -25.74
CA LYS A 83 -14.65 13.42 -25.57
C LYS A 83 -14.63 11.93 -25.92
N ASP A 84 -13.56 11.44 -26.54
CA ASP A 84 -13.44 10.02 -26.92
C ASP A 84 -12.97 9.11 -25.77
N THR A 85 -12.55 9.68 -24.62
CA THR A 85 -12.20 8.93 -23.39
C THR A 85 -13.40 8.44 -22.58
N LYS A 86 -14.64 8.70 -23.03
CA LYS A 86 -15.85 8.47 -22.23
C LYS A 86 -16.30 7.00 -22.20
N TYR A 87 -15.79 6.16 -23.10
CA TYR A 87 -16.24 4.79 -23.25
C TYR A 87 -15.05 3.85 -23.36
N LEU A 88 -14.86 2.99 -22.37
CA LEU A 88 -13.87 1.91 -22.42
C LEU A 88 -14.52 0.66 -23.01
N THR A 89 -13.85 0.04 -23.99
CA THR A 89 -14.23 -1.30 -24.48
C THR A 89 -13.94 -2.35 -23.41
N ASP A 90 -14.48 -3.55 -23.59
CA ASP A 90 -14.25 -4.61 -22.62
C ASP A 90 -12.78 -5.03 -22.54
N ALA A 91 -12.14 -5.19 -23.70
CA ALA A 91 -10.72 -5.47 -23.80
C ALA A 91 -9.85 -4.39 -23.12
N GLN A 92 -10.22 -3.11 -23.25
CA GLN A 92 -9.52 -2.01 -22.56
C GLN A 92 -9.65 -2.11 -21.04
N ARG A 93 -10.81 -2.52 -20.52
CA ARG A 93 -11.00 -2.71 -19.07
C ARG A 93 -10.20 -3.88 -18.54
N GLN A 94 -10.12 -4.97 -19.31
CA GLN A 94 -9.27 -6.11 -18.96
C GLN A 94 -7.79 -5.73 -18.96
N GLN A 95 -7.35 -4.93 -19.93
CA GLN A 95 -5.99 -4.40 -19.96
C GLN A 95 -5.71 -3.50 -18.76
N ILE A 96 -6.63 -2.61 -18.40
CA ILE A 96 -6.53 -1.78 -17.19
C ILE A 96 -6.37 -2.64 -15.93
N ASP A 97 -7.14 -3.73 -15.80
CA ASP A 97 -7.02 -4.62 -14.64
C ASP A 97 -5.67 -5.31 -14.58
N ALA A 98 -5.17 -5.78 -15.73
CA ALA A 98 -3.85 -6.42 -15.85
C ALA A 98 -2.73 -5.44 -15.49
N ASP A 99 -2.73 -4.25 -16.10
CA ASP A 99 -1.73 -3.20 -15.85
C ASP A 99 -1.74 -2.76 -14.38
N ALA A 100 -2.93 -2.55 -13.80
CA ALA A 100 -3.06 -2.17 -12.39
C ALA A 100 -2.54 -3.27 -11.44
N LYS A 101 -2.81 -4.54 -11.76
CA LYS A 101 -2.33 -5.68 -11.00
C LYS A 101 -0.81 -5.83 -11.07
N ASP A 102 -0.22 -5.64 -12.24
CA ASP A 102 1.22 -5.70 -12.43
C ASP A 102 1.90 -4.56 -11.66
N LEU A 103 1.36 -3.34 -11.74
CA LEU A 103 1.85 -2.22 -10.93
C LEU A 103 1.74 -2.46 -9.42
N LEU A 104 0.65 -3.07 -8.94
CA LEU A 104 0.53 -3.45 -7.53
C LEU A 104 1.57 -4.49 -7.11
N ARG A 105 1.87 -5.48 -7.97
CA ARG A 105 2.93 -6.48 -7.72
C ARG A 105 4.31 -5.84 -7.70
N ASP A 106 4.58 -4.93 -8.63
CA ASP A 106 5.84 -4.20 -8.70
C ASP A 106 6.05 -3.31 -7.48
N ILE A 107 5.01 -2.59 -7.04
CA ILE A 107 5.06 -1.79 -5.81
C ILE A 107 5.27 -2.70 -4.60
N ASN A 108 4.59 -3.85 -4.53
CA ASN A 108 4.78 -4.81 -3.44
C ASN A 108 6.22 -5.31 -3.37
N TYR A 109 6.80 -5.67 -4.52
CA TYR A 109 8.18 -6.09 -4.64
C TYR A 109 9.15 -4.97 -4.21
N ALA A 110 8.92 -3.73 -4.65
CA ALA A 110 9.75 -2.60 -4.26
C ALA A 110 9.70 -2.33 -2.74
N VAL A 111 8.51 -2.41 -2.13
CA VAL A 111 8.35 -2.27 -0.67
C VAL A 111 9.03 -3.41 0.08
N LYS A 112 8.95 -4.64 -0.43
CA LYS A 112 9.64 -5.80 0.14
C LYS A 112 11.16 -5.63 0.08
N ASN A 113 11.70 -5.23 -1.06
CA ASN A 113 13.13 -4.95 -1.20
C ASN A 113 13.59 -3.85 -0.23
N LEU A 114 12.81 -2.78 -0.07
CA LEU A 114 13.11 -1.71 0.88
C LEU A 114 13.13 -2.23 2.33
N SER A 115 12.18 -3.11 2.68
CA SER A 115 12.13 -3.79 3.97
C SER A 115 13.35 -4.69 4.20
N ASP A 116 13.70 -5.53 3.22
CA ASP A 116 14.82 -6.46 3.30
C ASP A 116 16.15 -5.68 3.44
N ALA A 117 16.31 -4.57 2.72
CA ALA A 117 17.46 -3.68 2.84
C ALA A 117 17.58 -3.08 4.26
N GLU A 118 16.46 -2.68 4.86
CA GLU A 118 16.46 -2.18 6.24
C GLU A 118 16.80 -3.28 7.25
N GLN A 119 16.28 -4.49 7.07
CA GLN A 119 16.65 -5.64 7.92
C GLN A 119 18.15 -5.93 7.86
N VAL A 120 18.74 -5.96 6.67
CA VAL A 120 20.19 -6.15 6.49
C VAL A 120 20.98 -5.04 7.19
N ARG A 121 20.53 -3.78 7.10
CA ARG A 121 21.13 -2.65 7.80
C ARG A 121 21.05 -2.81 9.32
N GLN A 122 19.91 -3.23 9.87
CA GLN A 122 19.74 -3.49 11.30
C GLN A 122 20.66 -4.61 11.80
N GLU A 123 20.73 -5.73 11.08
CA GLU A 123 21.61 -6.85 11.41
C GLU A 123 23.09 -6.44 11.37
N THR A 124 23.48 -5.74 10.31
CA THR A 124 24.85 -5.22 10.15
C THR A 124 25.22 -4.30 11.30
N GLN A 125 24.31 -3.41 11.71
CA GLN A 125 24.52 -2.53 12.85
C GLN A 125 24.70 -3.30 14.16
N LYS A 126 23.86 -4.31 14.42
CA LYS A 126 23.98 -5.18 15.60
C LYS A 126 25.31 -5.94 15.59
N ARG A 127 25.72 -6.48 14.44
CA ARG A 127 27.02 -7.19 14.27
C ARG A 127 28.20 -6.25 14.50
N ILE A 128 28.17 -5.04 13.96
CA ILE A 128 29.23 -4.04 14.17
C ILE A 128 29.31 -3.65 15.64
N ALA A 129 28.18 -3.39 16.30
CA ALA A 129 28.15 -3.08 17.73
C ALA A 129 28.73 -4.22 18.57
N ASN A 130 28.36 -5.47 18.28
CA ASN A 130 28.92 -6.65 18.95
C ASN A 130 30.43 -6.81 18.70
N LYS A 131 30.90 -6.58 17.47
CA LYS A 131 32.32 -6.65 17.14
C LYS A 131 33.13 -5.53 17.81
N LYS A 132 32.60 -4.31 17.87
CA LYS A 132 33.20 -3.19 18.64
C LYS A 132 33.37 -3.58 20.12
N ARG A 133 32.40 -4.31 20.69
CA ARG A 133 32.47 -4.82 22.07
C ARG A 133 33.45 -5.97 22.26
N ALA A 134 33.59 -6.85 21.26
CA ALA A 134 34.44 -8.03 21.30
C ALA A 134 35.91 -7.79 20.85
N GLY A 135 36.30 -6.55 20.54
CA GLY A 135 37.64 -6.24 20.02
C GLY A 135 38.79 -6.57 20.99
N PRO A 136 39.95 -7.05 20.49
CA PRO A 136 41.06 -7.49 21.34
C PRO A 136 41.91 -6.32 21.86
N GLY A 137 42.47 -6.46 23.06
CA GLY A 137 43.70 -5.77 23.48
C GLY A 137 43.59 -4.79 24.64
N PHE A 138 42.74 -3.76 24.60
CA PHE A 138 42.75 -2.69 25.63
C PHE A 138 41.40 -2.05 25.95
N SER A 139 40.35 -2.33 25.16
CA SER A 139 38.99 -1.79 25.39
C SER A 139 38.38 -2.31 26.69
N PHE A 140 38.56 -3.60 26.99
CA PHE A 140 38.12 -4.23 28.24
C PHE A 140 38.81 -3.64 29.48
N VAL A 141 40.13 -3.44 29.42
CA VAL A 141 40.92 -2.89 30.53
C VAL A 141 40.58 -1.42 30.78
N GLY A 142 40.41 -0.62 29.72
CA GLY A 142 39.97 0.77 29.84
C GLY A 142 38.57 0.91 30.44
N ARG A 143 37.63 0.01 30.11
CA ARG A 143 36.25 0.02 30.64
C ARG A 143 36.17 -0.40 32.10
N TRP A 144 36.98 -1.37 32.51
CA TRP A 144 37.14 -1.76 33.91
C TRP A 144 37.85 -0.68 34.74
N ALA A 145 38.92 -0.09 34.22
CA ALA A 145 39.67 0.97 34.91
C ALA A 145 38.86 2.28 35.11
N ALA A 146 37.87 2.54 34.26
CA ALA A 146 36.93 3.64 34.42
C ALA A 146 35.85 3.41 35.50
N GLY A 147 35.90 2.27 36.22
CA GLY A 147 34.94 1.92 37.28
C GLY A 147 33.63 1.33 36.77
N GLY A 148 33.56 0.93 35.51
CA GLY A 148 32.39 0.27 34.91
C GLY A 148 32.49 -1.26 34.95
N ALA A 149 31.34 -1.94 34.98
CA ALA A 149 31.28 -3.37 34.75
C ALA A 149 31.83 -3.71 33.35
N VAL A 150 32.42 -4.89 33.16
CA VAL A 150 32.87 -5.41 31.87
C VAL A 150 31.80 -5.28 30.77
N THR A 151 30.52 -5.37 31.16
CA THR A 151 29.35 -5.27 30.29
C THR A 151 28.80 -3.84 30.11
N ALA A 152 29.29 -2.85 30.87
CA ALA A 152 28.78 -1.48 30.85
C ALA A 152 29.08 -0.78 29.53
N LYS A 153 28.04 -0.45 28.76
CA LYS A 153 28.13 0.26 27.48
C LYS A 153 28.75 1.64 27.68
N SER A 154 29.59 2.09 26.75
CA SER A 154 30.13 3.46 26.83
C SER A 154 29.01 4.48 26.60
N PRO A 155 29.10 5.71 27.15
CA PRO A 155 28.08 6.73 26.94
C PRO A 155 27.90 7.10 25.46
N GLU A 156 28.98 7.06 24.68
CA GLU A 156 28.94 7.27 23.24
C GLU A 156 28.25 6.12 22.50
N GLU A 157 28.54 4.86 22.86
CA GLU A 157 27.88 3.65 22.32
C GLU A 157 26.37 3.67 22.62
N LEU A 158 25.98 4.14 23.81
CA LEU A 158 24.58 4.30 24.21
C LEU A 158 23.84 5.36 23.38
N LEU A 159 24.49 6.50 23.09
CA LEU A 159 23.91 7.54 22.24
C LEU A 159 23.80 7.09 20.78
N GLU A 160 24.80 6.37 20.26
CA GLU A 160 24.73 5.75 18.94
C GLU A 160 23.59 4.73 18.85
N GLU A 161 23.39 3.91 19.89
CA GLU A 161 22.29 2.93 19.97
C GLU A 161 20.91 3.61 20.04
N ALA A 162 20.77 4.69 20.81
CA ALA A 162 19.52 5.45 20.87
C ALA A 162 19.16 6.09 19.51
N LYS A 163 20.16 6.70 18.83
CA LYS A 163 20.00 7.21 17.46
C LYS A 163 19.65 6.10 16.47
N ALA A 164 20.24 4.92 16.63
CA ALA A 164 19.94 3.77 15.81
C ALA A 164 18.50 3.30 15.97
N LYS A 165 18.03 3.15 17.22
CA LYS A 165 16.66 2.72 17.52
C LYS A 165 15.61 3.71 17.04
N THR A 166 15.84 5.01 17.26
CA THR A 166 14.92 6.05 16.76
C THR A 166 14.83 6.04 15.24
N LEU A 167 15.96 5.88 14.54
CA LEU A 167 15.98 5.74 13.09
C LEU A 167 15.27 4.45 12.64
N GLN A 168 15.51 3.34 13.34
CA GLN A 168 14.86 2.05 13.07
C GLN A 168 13.33 2.20 13.12
N VAL A 169 12.80 2.75 14.22
CA VAL A 169 11.36 3.01 14.39
C VAL A 169 10.83 3.85 13.23
N HIS A 170 11.53 4.93 12.86
CA HIS A 170 11.11 5.80 11.78
C HIS A 170 11.05 5.08 10.43
N ARG A 171 12.05 4.27 10.10
CA ARG A 171 12.10 3.52 8.84
C ARG A 171 11.06 2.41 8.78
N GLU A 172 10.86 1.67 9.87
CA GLU A 172 9.80 0.66 9.95
C GLU A 172 8.40 1.30 9.84
N SER A 173 8.21 2.48 10.45
CA SER A 173 6.96 3.26 10.31
C SER A 173 6.71 3.69 8.86
N ILE A 174 7.77 4.07 8.13
CA ILE A 174 7.67 4.41 6.70
C ILE A 174 7.26 3.18 5.87
N ILE A 175 7.91 2.04 6.07
CA ILE A 175 7.59 0.79 5.36
C ILE A 175 6.13 0.41 5.61
N TRP A 176 5.69 0.43 6.86
CA TRP A 176 4.30 0.15 7.22
C TRP A 176 3.33 1.14 6.57
N TYR A 177 3.65 2.43 6.57
CA TYR A 177 2.83 3.44 5.90
C TYR A 177 2.70 3.18 4.39
N LEU A 178 3.79 2.83 3.71
CA LEU A 178 3.78 2.49 2.28
C LEU A 178 2.94 1.24 2.01
N GLN A 179 3.09 0.19 2.82
CA GLN A 179 2.27 -1.02 2.72
C GLN A 179 0.79 -0.71 2.91
N ARG A 180 0.44 0.15 3.87
CA ARG A 180 -0.93 0.57 4.12
C ARG A 180 -1.52 1.35 2.96
N GLN A 181 -0.77 2.30 2.40
CA GLN A 181 -1.21 3.07 1.23
C GLN A 181 -1.41 2.18 -0.01
N MET A 182 -0.52 1.20 -0.22
CA MET A 182 -0.68 0.21 -1.28
C MET A 182 -1.92 -0.66 -1.05
N GLU A 183 -2.18 -1.09 0.19
CA GLU A 183 -3.37 -1.87 0.54
C GLU A 183 -4.67 -1.09 0.27
N GLU A 184 -4.72 0.18 0.64
CA GLU A 184 -5.84 1.07 0.35
C GLU A 184 -6.07 1.22 -1.17
N CYS A 185 -4.99 1.32 -1.95
CA CYS A 185 -5.06 1.35 -3.41
C CYS A 185 -5.56 0.02 -3.99
N GLY A 186 -5.06 -1.11 -3.48
CA GLY A 186 -5.53 -2.43 -3.87
C GLY A 186 -7.02 -2.61 -3.59
N ARG A 187 -7.47 -2.26 -2.38
CA ARG A 187 -8.90 -2.33 -1.99
C ARG A 187 -9.78 -1.51 -2.94
N PHE A 188 -9.31 -0.33 -3.34
CA PHE A 188 -10.02 0.50 -4.30
C PHE A 188 -10.16 -0.19 -5.67
N GLN A 189 -9.10 -0.83 -6.17
CA GLN A 189 -9.16 -1.61 -7.41
C GLN A 189 -10.13 -2.79 -7.29
N SER A 190 -10.03 -3.60 -6.22
CA SER A 190 -10.94 -4.73 -5.99
C SER A 190 -12.39 -4.28 -5.94
N SER A 191 -12.68 -3.16 -5.28
CA SER A 191 -14.03 -2.61 -5.23
C SER A 191 -14.56 -2.27 -6.64
N MET A 192 -13.73 -1.72 -7.53
CA MET A 192 -14.13 -1.48 -8.92
C MET A 192 -14.40 -2.79 -9.67
N MET A 193 -13.54 -3.79 -9.52
CA MET A 193 -13.70 -5.10 -10.16
C MET A 193 -14.93 -5.86 -9.66
N GLU A 194 -15.21 -5.82 -8.35
CA GLU A 194 -16.43 -6.40 -7.76
C GLU A 194 -17.70 -5.80 -8.34
N ILE A 195 -17.74 -4.47 -8.48
CA ILE A 195 -18.88 -3.78 -9.08
C ILE A 195 -19.03 -4.21 -10.55
N ARG A 196 -17.93 -4.37 -11.29
CA ARG A 196 -17.96 -4.83 -12.68
C ARG A 196 -18.48 -6.26 -12.78
N LEU A 197 -17.91 -7.17 -11.99
CA LEU A 197 -18.29 -8.58 -11.93
C LEU A 197 -19.79 -8.73 -11.60
N LYS A 198 -20.29 -7.99 -10.59
CA LYS A 198 -21.72 -7.98 -10.25
C LYS A 198 -22.60 -7.59 -11.43
N ARG A 199 -22.21 -6.54 -12.16
CA ARG A 199 -22.98 -6.07 -13.33
C ARG A 199 -22.91 -7.02 -14.52
N GLU A 200 -21.77 -7.67 -14.74
CA GLU A 200 -21.62 -8.67 -15.79
C GLU A 200 -22.49 -9.90 -15.49
N VAL A 201 -22.49 -10.36 -14.24
CA VAL A 201 -23.35 -11.45 -13.77
C VAL A 201 -24.84 -11.09 -13.86
N GLU A 202 -25.22 -9.86 -13.53
CA GLU A 202 -26.59 -9.38 -13.71
C GLU A 202 -26.98 -9.28 -15.20
N LYS A 203 -26.05 -8.83 -16.06
CA LYS A 203 -26.25 -8.75 -17.51
C LYS A 203 -26.44 -10.14 -18.11
N SER A 204 -25.61 -11.12 -17.74
CA SER A 204 -25.75 -12.50 -18.24
C SER A 204 -27.09 -13.11 -17.84
N LYS A 205 -27.53 -12.89 -16.59
CA LYS A 205 -28.88 -13.26 -16.12
C LYS A 205 -30.00 -12.56 -16.91
N SER A 206 -29.84 -11.27 -17.21
CA SER A 206 -30.82 -10.50 -17.98
C SER A 206 -30.91 -10.96 -19.44
N VAL A 207 -29.78 -11.29 -20.09
CA VAL A 207 -29.76 -11.83 -21.45
C VAL A 207 -30.50 -13.17 -21.49
N LEU A 208 -30.28 -14.05 -20.51
CA LEU A 208 -31.04 -15.30 -20.38
C LEU A 208 -32.54 -15.07 -20.19
N TYR A 209 -32.92 -14.11 -19.34
CA TYR A 209 -34.34 -13.78 -19.12
C TYR A 209 -34.99 -13.21 -20.39
N LYS A 210 -34.30 -12.35 -21.14
CA LYS A 210 -34.76 -11.82 -22.43
C LYS A 210 -34.86 -12.89 -23.50
N ALA A 211 -33.85 -13.76 -23.62
CA ALA A 211 -33.85 -14.91 -24.53
C ALA A 211 -35.06 -15.82 -24.28
N ARG A 212 -35.42 -16.02 -23.01
CA ARG A 212 -36.59 -16.80 -22.61
C ARG A 212 -37.91 -16.08 -22.91
N GLY A 213 -37.95 -14.75 -22.87
CA GLY A 213 -39.13 -13.94 -23.16
C GLY A 213 -39.37 -13.65 -24.65
N THR A 214 -38.34 -13.76 -25.50
CA THR A 214 -38.46 -13.67 -26.97
C THR A 214 -38.91 -14.99 -27.60
N MET A 215 -39.00 -16.07 -26.83
CA MET A 215 -39.74 -17.27 -27.23
C MET A 215 -41.23 -16.94 -27.24
N PRO A 216 -41.98 -17.21 -28.32
CA PRO A 216 -43.39 -16.86 -28.39
C PRO A 216 -44.16 -17.67 -27.33
N SER A 217 -44.52 -17.02 -26.22
CA SER A 217 -45.55 -17.53 -25.32
C SER A 217 -46.87 -16.98 -25.82
N SER A 218 -47.67 -17.84 -26.45
CA SER A 218 -49.05 -17.53 -26.80
C SER A 218 -49.89 -17.49 -25.52
N SER A 219 -49.83 -16.37 -24.81
CA SER A 219 -50.74 -16.05 -23.70
C SER A 219 -51.58 -14.84 -24.07
N ASN A 220 -52.36 -15.00 -25.14
CA ASN A 220 -53.45 -14.08 -25.46
C ASN A 220 -54.65 -14.88 -25.99
N PHE A 221 -55.34 -15.61 -25.11
CA PHE A 221 -56.73 -15.98 -25.33
C PHE A 221 -57.51 -15.97 -24.01
N GLN A 222 -58.52 -15.10 -23.99
CA GLN A 222 -59.73 -15.08 -23.16
C GLN A 222 -59.59 -14.97 -21.63
N ASP A 223 -59.72 -13.72 -21.18
CA ASP A 223 -60.44 -13.39 -19.95
C ASP A 223 -61.93 -13.74 -20.14
N LEU A 224 -62.39 -14.86 -19.58
CA LEU A 224 -63.77 -15.02 -19.10
C LEU A 224 -63.89 -16.24 -18.16
N ASP A 225 -64.16 -15.93 -16.89
CA ASP A 225 -65.00 -16.68 -15.95
C ASP A 225 -64.47 -17.97 -15.26
N GLY A 226 -64.88 -18.10 -13.99
CA GLY A 226 -65.03 -19.37 -13.28
C GLY A 226 -63.80 -19.90 -12.56
N GLY A 227 -63.71 -19.66 -11.24
CA GLY A 227 -62.62 -20.14 -10.40
C GLY A 227 -62.45 -21.66 -10.35
N SER A 228 -61.21 -22.10 -10.12
CA SER A 228 -60.91 -23.17 -9.17
C SER A 228 -59.39 -23.25 -8.99
N GLU A 229 -58.99 -23.18 -7.74
CA GLU A 229 -57.69 -23.59 -7.20
C GLU A 229 -57.26 -24.95 -7.78
N LYS A 230 -56.11 -24.99 -8.46
CA LYS A 230 -55.36 -26.24 -8.75
C LYS A 230 -53.90 -25.93 -9.07
N ASP A 231 -53.04 -26.59 -8.30
CA ASP A 231 -51.60 -26.62 -8.41
C ASP A 231 -51.11 -26.93 -9.83
N TYR A 232 -50.31 -26.04 -10.42
CA TYR A 232 -49.54 -26.34 -11.63
C TYR A 232 -48.08 -26.62 -11.28
N ARG A 233 -47.83 -27.83 -10.76
CA ARG A 233 -46.51 -28.46 -10.80
C ARG A 233 -46.48 -29.48 -11.92
N GLY A 234 -45.79 -29.12 -13.00
CA GLY A 234 -45.18 -30.08 -13.92
C GLY A 234 -46.07 -30.62 -15.04
N THR A 235 -46.41 -29.80 -16.03
CA THR A 235 -46.78 -30.30 -17.37
C THR A 235 -46.56 -29.20 -18.41
N THR A 236 -45.32 -29.01 -18.88
CA THR A 236 -45.02 -27.99 -19.92
C THR A 236 -43.92 -28.42 -20.89
N THR A 237 -43.63 -29.71 -21.00
CA THR A 237 -42.54 -30.21 -21.88
C THR A 237 -43.05 -30.85 -23.16
N TYR A 238 -44.29 -31.38 -23.20
CA TYR A 238 -44.79 -32.14 -24.35
C TYR A 238 -45.67 -31.35 -25.33
N GLN A 239 -46.18 -30.16 -24.97
CA GLN A 239 -46.96 -29.31 -25.88
C GLN A 239 -46.09 -28.32 -26.67
N GLN A 240 -44.86 -28.07 -26.21
CA GLN A 240 -43.95 -27.11 -26.83
C GLN A 240 -43.42 -27.60 -28.19
N ASP A 241 -43.25 -28.91 -28.38
CA ASP A 241 -42.75 -29.50 -29.63
C ASP A 241 -43.77 -29.49 -30.78
N THR A 242 -45.07 -29.59 -30.48
CA THR A 242 -46.13 -29.57 -31.50
C THR A 242 -46.44 -28.15 -31.96
N GLU A 243 -46.38 -27.17 -31.07
CA GLU A 243 -46.60 -25.76 -31.38
C GLU A 243 -45.37 -25.12 -32.07
N SER A 244 -44.15 -25.52 -31.69
CA SER A 244 -42.92 -25.05 -32.36
C SER A 244 -42.91 -25.40 -33.86
N LYS A 245 -43.34 -26.64 -34.21
CA LYS A 245 -43.45 -27.09 -35.61
C LYS A 245 -44.55 -26.37 -36.40
N ALA A 246 -45.63 -25.94 -35.72
CA ALA A 246 -46.72 -25.20 -36.36
C ALA A 246 -46.34 -23.73 -36.64
N VAL A 247 -45.50 -23.14 -35.79
CA VAL A 247 -44.91 -21.79 -35.99
C VAL A 247 -43.81 -21.82 -37.06
N GLU A 248 -42.95 -22.85 -37.07
CA GLU A 248 -41.96 -23.08 -38.14
C GLU A 248 -42.61 -23.24 -39.53
N ALA A 249 -43.84 -23.76 -39.61
CA ALA A 249 -44.60 -23.90 -40.85
C ALA A 249 -45.26 -22.59 -41.35
N GLN A 250 -45.34 -21.56 -40.51
CA GLN A 250 -45.93 -20.24 -40.84
C GLN A 250 -44.87 -19.15 -41.12
N LEU A 251 -43.59 -19.43 -40.89
CA LEU A 251 -42.48 -18.51 -41.09
C LEU A 251 -41.88 -18.68 -42.49
N ASP A 252 -41.60 -17.57 -43.16
CA ASP A 252 -40.88 -17.57 -44.45
C ASP A 252 -39.48 -18.18 -44.23
N PRO A 253 -38.96 -19.06 -45.11
CA PRO A 253 -37.65 -19.70 -44.94
C PRO A 253 -36.49 -18.73 -44.64
N GLU A 254 -36.57 -17.48 -45.12
CA GLU A 254 -35.60 -16.41 -44.81
C GLU A 254 -35.65 -15.98 -43.33
N GLN A 255 -36.84 -15.90 -42.72
CA GLN A 255 -37.01 -15.56 -41.31
C GLN A 255 -36.47 -16.66 -40.40
N LEU A 256 -36.65 -17.93 -40.78
CA LEU A 256 -36.18 -19.08 -40.01
C LEU A 256 -34.64 -19.16 -40.00
N GLN A 257 -34.00 -18.81 -41.12
CA GLN A 257 -32.55 -18.66 -41.19
C GLN A 257 -32.05 -17.50 -40.33
N LEU A 258 -32.75 -16.36 -40.32
CA LEU A 258 -32.41 -15.22 -39.46
C LEU A 258 -32.53 -15.58 -37.98
N PHE A 259 -33.61 -16.26 -37.56
CA PHE A 259 -33.78 -16.75 -36.18
C PHE A 259 -32.68 -17.73 -35.78
N ALA A 260 -32.30 -18.65 -36.66
CA ALA A 260 -31.20 -19.57 -36.40
C ALA A 260 -29.86 -18.84 -36.22
N GLN A 261 -29.61 -17.82 -37.05
CA GLN A 261 -28.43 -16.96 -36.94
C GLN A 261 -28.44 -16.13 -35.64
N GLU A 262 -29.56 -15.51 -35.28
CA GLU A 262 -29.72 -14.73 -34.05
C GLU A 262 -29.53 -15.61 -32.80
N ASN A 263 -30.07 -16.83 -32.81
CA ASN A 263 -29.87 -17.80 -31.73
C ASN A 263 -28.39 -18.19 -31.59
N GLN A 264 -27.71 -18.42 -32.70
CA GLN A 264 -26.27 -18.73 -32.69
C GLN A 264 -25.44 -17.55 -32.16
N ASP A 265 -25.77 -16.33 -32.57
CA ASP A 265 -25.06 -15.12 -32.11
C ASP A 265 -25.34 -14.83 -30.63
N MET A 266 -26.56 -15.10 -30.15
CA MET A 266 -26.93 -15.05 -28.74
C MET A 266 -26.12 -16.04 -27.89
N LEU A 267 -25.96 -17.27 -28.36
CA LEU A 267 -25.15 -18.29 -27.67
C LEU A 267 -23.68 -17.89 -27.60
N LYS A 268 -23.10 -17.39 -28.70
CA LYS A 268 -21.71 -16.88 -28.71
C LYS A 268 -21.53 -15.73 -27.72
N HIS A 269 -22.41 -14.73 -27.75
CA HIS A 269 -22.33 -13.62 -26.80
C HIS A 269 -22.48 -14.10 -25.34
N TYR A 270 -23.26 -15.14 -25.11
CA TYR A 270 -23.40 -15.74 -23.78
C TYR A 270 -22.12 -16.46 -23.33
N GLU A 271 -21.50 -17.26 -24.20
CA GLU A 271 -20.21 -17.90 -23.95
C GLU A 271 -19.12 -16.86 -23.65
N ASP A 272 -19.01 -15.82 -24.48
CA ASP A 272 -18.06 -14.72 -24.29
C ASP A 272 -18.28 -14.01 -22.95
N SER A 273 -19.54 -13.77 -22.58
CA SER A 273 -19.89 -13.14 -21.29
C SER A 273 -19.51 -14.02 -20.09
N LEU A 274 -19.61 -15.34 -20.22
CA LEU A 274 -19.21 -16.27 -19.15
C LEU A 274 -17.70 -16.32 -19.00
N ASP A 275 -16.96 -16.32 -20.09
CA ASP A 275 -15.50 -16.34 -20.04
C ASP A 275 -14.94 -15.04 -19.45
N GLN A 276 -15.56 -13.91 -19.77
CA GLN A 276 -15.26 -12.61 -19.15
C GLN A 276 -15.49 -12.63 -17.63
N VAL A 277 -16.63 -13.20 -17.18
CA VAL A 277 -16.94 -13.33 -15.74
C VAL A 277 -15.90 -14.22 -15.06
N ARG A 278 -15.56 -15.37 -15.64
CA ARG A 278 -14.55 -16.30 -15.10
C ARG A 278 -13.18 -15.65 -14.99
N GLN A 279 -12.76 -14.89 -16.01
CA GLN A 279 -11.48 -14.20 -16.01
C GLN A 279 -11.44 -13.09 -14.93
N THR A 280 -12.52 -12.33 -14.82
CA THR A 280 -12.66 -11.27 -13.80
C THR A 280 -12.67 -11.86 -12.39
N GLU A 281 -13.39 -12.97 -12.18
CA GLU A 281 -13.41 -13.71 -10.91
C GLU A 281 -12.02 -14.21 -10.54
N LYS A 282 -11.29 -14.85 -11.46
CA LYS A 282 -9.93 -15.32 -11.22
C LYS A 282 -9.00 -14.16 -10.82
N SER A 283 -9.05 -13.05 -11.54
CA SER A 283 -8.20 -11.89 -11.22
C SER A 283 -8.59 -11.27 -9.87
N LEU A 284 -9.88 -11.24 -9.52
CA LEU A 284 -10.36 -10.75 -8.24
C LEU A 284 -9.88 -11.64 -7.08
N VAL A 285 -9.91 -12.96 -7.24
CA VAL A 285 -9.39 -13.91 -6.24
C VAL A 285 -7.89 -13.71 -6.01
N GLU A 286 -7.08 -13.61 -7.08
CA GLU A 286 -5.65 -13.36 -6.94
C GLU A 286 -5.35 -12.03 -6.22
N ILE A 287 -6.12 -10.97 -6.48
CA ILE A 287 -5.96 -9.69 -5.78
C ILE A 287 -6.41 -9.80 -4.33
N ALA A 288 -7.49 -10.53 -4.04
CA ALA A 288 -7.97 -10.76 -2.67
C ALA A 288 -6.96 -11.55 -1.84
N GLU A 289 -6.27 -12.53 -2.43
CA GLU A 289 -5.16 -13.25 -1.80
C GLU A 289 -4.01 -12.29 -1.45
N LEU A 290 -3.57 -11.47 -2.41
CA LEU A 290 -2.54 -10.45 -2.17
C LEU A 290 -2.95 -9.45 -1.07
N GLN A 291 -4.20 -9.01 -1.06
CA GLN A 291 -4.72 -8.10 -0.01
C GLN A 291 -4.78 -8.76 1.36
N THR A 292 -5.19 -10.03 1.42
CA THR A 292 -5.27 -10.76 2.68
C THR A 292 -3.89 -10.93 3.29
N THR A 293 -2.90 -11.32 2.47
CA THR A 293 -1.51 -11.42 2.93
C THR A 293 -0.97 -10.06 3.40
N LEU A 294 -1.26 -8.98 2.67
CA LEU A 294 -0.88 -7.62 3.07
C LEU A 294 -1.54 -7.15 4.36
N ALA A 295 -2.85 -7.36 4.52
CA ALA A 295 -3.58 -6.98 5.72
C ALA A 295 -3.07 -7.72 6.96
N ASN A 296 -2.77 -9.01 6.84
CA ASN A 296 -2.17 -9.81 7.91
C ASN A 296 -0.77 -9.27 8.27
N ASN A 297 0.07 -8.99 7.27
CA ASN A 297 1.41 -8.44 7.48
C ASN A 297 1.36 -7.05 8.13
N LEU A 298 0.42 -6.18 7.74
CA LEU A 298 0.21 -4.86 8.33
C LEU A 298 -0.20 -4.95 9.80
N SER A 299 -1.06 -5.90 10.16
CA SER A 299 -1.48 -6.11 11.54
C SER A 299 -0.31 -6.60 12.41
N MET A 300 0.49 -7.55 11.92
CA MET A 300 1.67 -8.04 12.63
C MET A 300 2.73 -6.94 12.79
N GLN A 301 2.99 -6.17 11.73
CA GLN A 301 3.97 -5.08 11.76
C GLN A 301 3.52 -3.92 12.66
N ALA A 302 2.22 -3.61 12.74
CA ALA A 302 1.72 -2.55 13.62
C ALA A 302 2.08 -2.84 15.09
N ALA A 303 1.80 -4.05 15.58
CA ALA A 303 2.13 -4.45 16.93
C ALA A 303 3.65 -4.42 17.20
N HIS A 304 4.46 -4.85 16.22
CA HIS A 304 5.92 -4.77 16.32
C HIS A 304 6.43 -3.33 16.40
N ILE A 305 5.88 -2.43 15.58
CA ILE A 305 6.26 -1.01 15.58
C ILE A 305 5.90 -0.36 16.91
N GLU A 306 4.72 -0.66 17.47
CA GLU A 306 4.33 -0.17 18.81
C GLU A 306 5.34 -0.58 19.88
N GLN A 307 5.76 -1.84 19.86
CA GLN A 307 6.81 -2.33 20.75
C GLN A 307 8.15 -1.60 20.54
N LEU A 308 8.58 -1.41 19.29
CA LEU A 308 9.81 -0.68 19.00
C LEU A 308 9.75 0.79 19.40
N VAL A 309 8.59 1.43 19.27
CA VAL A 309 8.35 2.81 19.70
C VAL A 309 8.53 2.89 21.21
N GLU A 310 7.91 2.00 21.98
CA GLU A 310 8.07 1.91 23.43
C GLU A 310 9.54 1.66 23.82
N ASP A 311 10.19 0.68 23.17
CA ASP A 311 11.61 0.39 23.38
C ASP A 311 12.51 1.59 23.07
N SER A 312 12.18 2.38 22.04
CA SER A 312 12.91 3.59 21.67
C SER A 312 12.73 4.68 22.72
N PHE A 313 11.52 4.87 23.25
CA PHE A 313 11.26 5.81 24.35
C PHE A 313 12.04 5.42 25.60
N ASN A 314 11.91 4.17 26.03
CA ASN A 314 12.62 3.64 27.19
C ASN A 314 14.13 3.74 27.02
N THR A 315 14.66 3.45 25.82
CA THR A 315 16.10 3.59 25.55
C THR A 315 16.54 5.04 25.60
N THR A 316 15.79 5.95 24.99
CA THR A 316 16.12 7.38 24.97
C THR A 316 16.10 7.98 26.37
N GLU A 317 15.10 7.61 27.18
CA GLU A 317 15.01 8.01 28.59
C GLU A 317 16.19 7.46 29.40
N ASN A 318 16.47 6.16 29.29
CA ASN A 318 17.57 5.49 30.00
C ASN A 318 18.95 6.08 29.64
N VAL A 319 19.16 6.47 28.40
CA VAL A 319 20.40 7.15 27.99
C VAL A 319 20.46 8.57 28.57
N GLY A 320 19.34 9.28 28.62
CA GLY A 320 19.25 10.61 29.23
C GLY A 320 19.50 10.60 30.73
N THR A 321 18.90 9.66 31.47
CA THR A 321 19.12 9.48 32.92
C THR A 321 20.53 8.98 33.19
N GLY A 322 21.01 7.99 32.45
CA GLY A 322 22.37 7.46 32.57
C GLY A 322 23.43 8.53 32.33
N ASN A 323 23.26 9.42 31.34
CA ASN A 323 24.21 10.51 31.10
C ASN A 323 24.21 11.55 32.24
N LYS A 324 23.05 11.83 32.85
CA LYS A 324 22.96 12.69 34.05
C LYS A 324 23.67 12.06 35.25
N GLU A 325 23.54 10.75 35.44
CA GLU A 325 24.22 10.02 36.51
C GLU A 325 25.72 9.96 36.30
N LEU A 326 26.17 9.73 35.06
CA LEU A 326 27.59 9.79 34.71
C LEU A 326 28.18 11.19 34.97
N LYS A 327 27.47 12.26 34.60
CA LYS A 327 27.91 13.62 34.91
C LYS A 327 28.05 13.85 36.41
N LYS A 328 27.03 13.44 37.20
CA LYS A 328 27.09 13.49 38.67
C LYS A 328 28.23 12.63 39.25
N ALA A 329 28.53 11.49 38.64
CA ALA A 329 29.63 10.62 39.05
C ALA A 329 31.00 11.24 38.72
N THR A 330 31.14 11.93 37.58
CA THR A 330 32.37 12.66 37.22
C THR A 330 32.62 13.88 38.11
N GLU A 331 31.56 14.52 38.61
CA GLU A 331 31.66 15.66 39.54
C GLU A 331 32.07 15.21 40.96
N ARG A 332 31.85 13.94 41.33
CA ARG A 332 32.37 13.39 42.59
C ARG A 332 33.88 13.23 42.48
N LYS A 333 34.63 13.87 43.40
CA LYS A 333 36.09 13.74 43.49
C LYS A 333 36.46 12.24 43.50
N SER A 334 37.25 11.82 42.51
CA SER A 334 37.68 10.43 42.37
C SER A 334 38.32 9.93 43.67
N THR A 335 37.66 8.98 44.32
CA THR A 335 38.19 8.26 45.49
C THR A 335 39.54 7.62 45.17
N ALA A 336 39.73 7.14 43.94
CA ALA A 336 41.02 6.63 43.47
C ALA A 336 42.12 7.71 43.46
N ARG A 337 41.82 8.95 43.02
CA ARG A 337 42.76 10.08 43.15
C ARG A 337 43.06 10.40 44.61
N MET A 338 42.05 10.40 45.50
CA MET A 338 42.29 10.65 46.93
C MET A 338 43.16 9.57 47.57
N VAL A 339 42.95 8.30 47.23
CA VAL A 339 43.78 7.19 47.72
C VAL A 339 45.20 7.30 47.16
N PHE A 340 45.37 7.60 45.87
CA PHE A 340 46.69 7.79 45.27
C PHE A 340 47.46 8.95 45.91
N TYR A 341 46.85 10.12 46.07
CA TYR A 341 47.52 11.24 46.74
C TYR A 341 47.73 10.96 48.23
N GLY A 342 46.83 10.21 48.87
CA GLY A 342 46.99 9.76 50.25
C GLY A 342 48.18 8.83 50.43
N THR A 343 48.36 7.86 49.54
CA THR A 343 49.51 6.94 49.58
C THR A 343 50.80 7.66 49.22
N VAL A 344 50.80 8.55 48.21
CA VAL A 344 51.98 9.38 47.89
C VAL A 344 52.36 10.24 49.09
N ALA A 345 51.41 10.93 49.71
CA ALA A 345 51.65 11.74 50.91
C ALA A 345 52.24 10.91 52.04
N PHE A 346 51.63 9.76 52.34
CA PHE A 346 52.09 8.83 53.38
C PHE A 346 53.52 8.32 53.13
N CYS A 347 53.82 7.90 51.90
CA CYS A 347 55.17 7.48 51.52
C CYS A 347 56.19 8.62 51.64
N SER A 348 55.85 9.83 51.19
CA SER A 348 56.75 10.99 51.33
C SER A 348 56.97 11.38 52.79
N THR A 349 55.97 11.25 53.67
CA THR A 349 56.15 11.50 55.11
C THR A 349 57.05 10.47 55.76
N LEU A 350 56.98 9.20 55.35
CA LEU A 350 57.89 8.15 55.85
C LEU A 350 59.34 8.41 55.44
N VAL A 351 59.57 8.80 54.18
CA VAL A 351 60.93 9.14 53.69
C VAL A 351 61.50 10.35 54.42
N LEU A 352 60.70 11.38 54.69
CA LEU A 352 61.15 12.56 55.45
C LEU A 352 61.42 12.25 56.92
N TRP A 353 60.61 11.38 57.53
CA TRP A 353 60.81 10.94 58.91
C TRP A 353 62.13 10.18 59.05
N ASP A 354 62.44 9.27 58.12
CA ASP A 354 63.66 8.47 58.08
C ASP A 354 64.93 9.30 57.77
N LEU A 355 64.75 10.55 57.31
CA LEU A 355 65.86 11.45 56.95
C LEU A 355 66.23 12.43 58.09
N PHE A 356 65.29 12.72 59.00
CA PHE A 356 65.46 13.71 60.08
C PHE A 356 65.69 13.10 61.47
N ILE A 357 65.36 11.83 61.66
CA ILE A 357 65.66 11.02 62.84
C ILE A 357 66.72 10.00 62.44
#